data_AF-A0A2M6VAJ2-F1
#
_entry.id   AF-A0A2M6VAJ2-F1
#
_cell.length_a   1.000
_cell.length_b   1.000
_cell.length_c   1.000
_cell.angle_alpha   90.00
_cell.angle_beta   90.00
_cell.angle_gamma   90.00
#
_symmetry.space_group_name_H-M   'P 1'
#
loop_
_entity.id
_entity.type
_entity.pdbx_description
1 polymer ?
#
loop_
_entity_poly.entity_id
_entity_poly.type
_entity_poly.pdbx_seq_one_letter_code
_entity_poly.pdbx_strand_id
1 'polypeptide(L)'
;MFTLHKLELAGPSSTVRLTLSEAMLMRAFAEAPEGRLAADRLANIFGLELNTVTKSSLQVRIVRLRKKIYTTGAHGAVIEAIRNVGYQFFEPIEIVKS
;
A
#
# COMPACT_ATOMS: atom_id res chain seq x y z
N MET A 1 6.79 -2.71 -12.39
CA MET A 1 6.31 -1.31 -12.31
C MET A 1 4.81 -1.31 -12.19
N PHE A 2 4.27 -0.59 -11.21
CA PHE A 2 2.84 -0.43 -10.99
C PHE A 2 2.43 1.01 -11.25
N THR A 3 1.22 1.19 -11.76
CA THR A 3 0.69 2.53 -12.05
C THR A 3 -0.62 2.73 -11.30
N LEU A 4 -0.70 3.83 -10.55
CA LEU A 4 -1.89 4.23 -9.83
C LEU A 4 -2.57 5.38 -10.58
N HIS A 5 -3.81 5.15 -11.03
CA HIS A 5 -4.67 6.17 -11.63
C HIS A 5 -6.00 6.21 -10.87
N LYS A 6 -6.27 7.31 -10.15
CA LYS A 6 -7.44 7.45 -9.28
C LYS A 6 -7.56 6.29 -8.26
N LEU A 7 -8.50 5.38 -8.47
CA LEU A 7 -8.75 4.20 -7.63
C LEU A 7 -8.44 2.89 -8.37
N GLU A 8 -7.65 2.95 -9.45
CA GLU A 8 -7.26 1.81 -10.24
C GLU A 8 -5.76 1.60 -10.15
N LEU A 9 -5.37 0.36 -9.86
CA LEU A 9 -3.99 -0.08 -9.85
C LEU A 9 -3.76 -0.99 -11.03
N ALA A 10 -2.91 -0.55 -11.97
CA ALA A 10 -2.44 -1.36 -13.07
C ALA A 10 -1.10 -2.02 -12.70
N GLY A 11 -0.98 -3.31 -13.00
CA GLY A 11 0.26 -4.07 -12.92
C GLY A 11 0.52 -4.83 -14.22
N PRO A 12 1.54 -5.71 -14.23
CA PRO A 12 1.97 -6.40 -15.45
C PRO A 12 0.90 -7.22 -16.19
N SER A 13 -0.09 -7.77 -15.47
CA SER A 13 -1.07 -8.70 -16.04
C SER A 13 -2.48 -8.16 -16.10
N SER A 14 -2.86 -7.26 -15.17
CA SER A 14 -4.23 -6.73 -15.12
C SER A 14 -4.31 -5.43 -14.34
N THR A 15 -5.49 -4.81 -14.40
CA THR A 15 -5.86 -3.65 -13.60
C THR A 15 -6.94 -4.04 -12.60
N VAL A 16 -6.81 -3.57 -11.35
CA VAL A 16 -7.79 -3.81 -10.30
C VAL A 16 -8.25 -2.53 -9.63
N ARG A 17 -9.50 -2.53 -9.19
CA ARG A 17 -10.08 -1.42 -8.44
C ARG A 17 -9.71 -1.49 -6.96
N LEU A 18 -9.15 -0.41 -6.46
CA LEU A 18 -8.83 -0.17 -5.07
C LEU A 18 -10.00 0.55 -4.38
N THR A 19 -10.12 0.29 -3.08
CA THR A 19 -10.88 1.17 -2.18
C THR A 19 -10.11 2.47 -1.97
N LEU A 20 -10.78 3.51 -1.45
CA LEU A 20 -10.11 4.76 -1.11
C LEU A 20 -8.92 4.55 -0.17
N SER A 21 -9.09 3.77 0.90
CA SER A 21 -8.01 3.49 1.84
C SER A 21 -6.83 2.74 1.22
N GLU A 22 -7.08 1.82 0.28
CA GLU A 22 -6.01 1.11 -0.43
C GLU A 22 -5.27 2.04 -1.39
N ALA A 23 -5.97 2.90 -2.13
CA ALA A 23 -5.35 3.90 -2.99
C ALA A 23 -4.51 4.91 -2.18
N MET A 24 -4.98 5.31 -0.99
CA MET A 24 -4.21 6.13 -0.06
C MET A 24 -2.90 5.45 0.39
N LEU A 25 -2.91 4.14 0.66
CA LEU A 25 -1.69 3.39 0.96
C LEU A 25 -0.73 3.39 -0.24
N MET A 26 -1.22 3.07 -1.43
CA MET A 26 -0.40 3.03 -2.64
C MET A 26 0.24 4.38 -2.92
N ARG A 27 -0.52 5.47 -2.79
CA ARG A 27 0.00 6.82 -2.93
C ARG A 27 1.04 7.15 -1.85
N ALA A 28 0.78 6.81 -0.60
CA ALA A 28 1.72 7.04 0.48
C ALA A 28 3.03 6.26 0.28
N PHE A 29 2.97 5.02 -0.23
CA PHE A 29 4.16 4.25 -0.60
C PHE A 29 4.92 4.92 -1.75
N ALA A 30 4.23 5.37 -2.80
CA ALA A 30 4.86 6.05 -3.93
C ALA A 30 5.57 7.35 -3.52
N GLU A 31 5.03 8.08 -2.54
CA GLU A 31 5.60 9.33 -2.02
C GLU A 31 6.66 9.11 -0.92
N ALA A 32 6.84 7.88 -0.45
CA ALA A 32 7.79 7.57 0.61
C ALA A 32 9.18 7.20 0.07
N PRO A 33 10.26 7.65 0.72
CA PRO A 33 11.60 7.15 0.41
C PRO A 33 11.64 5.63 0.49
N GLU A 34 12.16 4.98 -0.54
CA GLU A 34 12.25 3.51 -0.67
C GLU A 34 10.91 2.77 -0.55
N GLY A 35 9.78 3.47 -0.70
CA GLY A 35 8.46 2.88 -0.47
C GLY A 35 8.22 2.51 0.99
N ARG A 36 8.93 3.11 1.96
CA ARG A 36 8.84 2.75 3.38
C ARG A 36 7.93 3.70 4.17
N LEU A 37 6.91 3.13 4.82
CA LEU A 37 5.98 3.83 5.69
C LEU A 37 6.13 3.39 7.14
N ALA A 38 6.41 4.36 8.01
CA ALA A 38 6.43 4.14 9.44
C ALA A 38 5.01 4.03 10.02
N ALA A 39 4.86 3.30 11.13
CA ALA A 39 3.55 3.01 11.72
C ALA A 39 2.79 4.28 12.17
N ASP A 40 3.50 5.28 12.66
CA ASP A 40 3.00 6.61 13.01
C ASP A 40 2.49 7.38 11.79
N ARG A 41 3.21 7.36 10.67
CA ARG A 41 2.75 7.96 9.41
C ARG A 41 1.47 7.28 8.91
N LEU A 42 1.37 5.96 9.03
CA LEU A 42 0.16 5.22 8.67
C LEU A 42 -1.02 5.61 9.57
N ALA A 43 -0.81 5.71 10.87
CA ALA A 43 -1.84 6.21 11.79
C ALA A 43 -2.32 7.62 11.42
N ASN A 44 -1.39 8.53 11.11
CA ASN A 44 -1.72 9.89 10.70
C ASN A 44 -2.53 9.94 9.40
N ILE A 45 -2.17 9.14 8.40
CA ILE A 45 -2.90 9.04 7.11
C ILE A 45 -4.36 8.62 7.33
N PHE A 46 -4.61 7.77 8.33
CA PHE A 46 -5.95 7.24 8.61
C PHE A 46 -6.66 7.93 9.78
N GLY A 47 -6.05 8.95 10.40
CA GLY A 47 -6.60 9.60 11.59
C GLY A 47 -6.83 8.63 12.76
N LEU A 48 -5.94 7.63 12.92
CA LEU A 48 -6.07 6.58 13.91
C LEU A 48 -5.12 6.82 15.09
N GLU A 49 -5.60 6.59 16.31
CA GLU A 49 -4.69 6.43 17.44
C GLU A 49 -4.03 5.04 17.38
N LEU A 50 -2.70 5.00 17.54
CA LEU A 50 -1.96 3.74 17.53
C LEU A 50 -2.25 2.93 18.80
N ASN A 51 -3.11 1.93 18.68
CA ASN A 51 -3.41 0.95 19.71
C ASN A 51 -3.46 -0.46 19.08
N THR A 52 -3.70 -1.49 19.90
CA THR A 52 -3.71 -2.88 19.42
C THR A 52 -4.78 -3.13 18.35
N VAL A 53 -5.95 -2.51 18.47
CA VAL A 53 -7.07 -2.67 17.52
C VAL A 53 -6.74 -2.04 16.17
N THR A 54 -6.19 -0.82 16.17
CA THR A 54 -5.84 -0.11 14.92
C THR A 54 -4.68 -0.79 14.19
N LYS A 55 -3.71 -1.36 14.91
CA LYS A 55 -2.65 -2.20 14.35
C LYS A 55 -3.21 -3.45 13.65
N SER A 56 -4.13 -4.18 14.29
CA SER A 56 -4.77 -5.34 13.68
C SER A 56 -5.58 -4.97 12.43
N SER A 57 -6.33 -3.86 12.49
CA SER A 57 -7.08 -3.35 11.33
C SER A 57 -6.17 -3.00 10.15
N LEU A 58 -5.03 -2.35 10.42
CA LEU A 58 -4.01 -2.02 9.43
C LEU A 58 -3.41 -3.29 8.80
N GLN A 59 -3.08 -4.31 9.60
CA GLN A 59 -2.59 -5.59 9.08
C GLN A 59 -3.59 -6.23 8.12
N VAL A 60 -4.88 -6.28 8.48
CA VAL A 60 -5.93 -6.83 7.61
C VAL A 60 -6.07 -6.02 6.31
N ARG A 61 -5.89 -4.68 6.36
CA ARG A 61 -5.87 -3.84 5.15
C ARG A 61 -4.66 -4.14 4.27
N ILE A 62 -3.47 -4.28 4.85
CA ILE A 62 -2.24 -4.64 4.11
C ILE A 62 -2.37 -6.01 3.45
N VAL A 63 -2.93 -7.01 4.13
CA VAL A 63 -3.16 -8.35 3.57
C VAL A 63 -4.11 -8.29 2.36
N ARG A 64 -5.20 -7.52 2.45
CA ARG A 64 -6.14 -7.33 1.34
C ARG A 64 -5.51 -6.61 0.16
N LEU A 65 -4.78 -5.52 0.42
CA LEU A 65 -4.05 -4.79 -0.61
C LEU A 65 -3.04 -5.69 -1.33
N ARG A 66 -2.28 -6.49 -0.57
CA ARG A 66 -1.31 -7.43 -1.12
C ARG A 66 -1.97 -8.45 -2.06
N LYS A 67 -3.12 -9.01 -1.66
CA LYS A 67 -3.90 -9.91 -2.54
C LYS A 67 -4.29 -9.24 -3.85
N LYS A 68 -4.74 -7.97 -3.82
CA LYS A 68 -5.07 -7.21 -5.03
C LYS A 68 -3.84 -6.97 -5.92
N ILE A 69 -2.70 -6.61 -5.32
CA ILE A 69 -1.45 -6.44 -6.07
C ILE A 69 -1.05 -7.75 -6.77
N TYR A 70 -1.17 -8.90 -6.11
CA TYR A 70 -0.93 -10.19 -6.77
C TYR A 70 -1.86 -10.47 -7.95
N THR A 71 -3.14 -10.08 -7.87
CA THR A 71 -4.05 -10.22 -9.02
C THR A 71 -3.66 -9.36 -10.23
N THR A 72 -2.84 -8.33 -10.04
CA THR A 72 -2.28 -7.51 -11.13
C THR A 72 -1.01 -8.09 -11.77
N GLY A 73 -0.58 -9.29 -11.38
CA GLY A 73 0.63 -9.94 -11.93
C GLY A 73 1.90 -9.68 -11.15
N ALA A 74 1.79 -9.28 -9.88
CA ALA A 74 2.95 -9.15 -9.01
C ALA A 74 3.54 -10.52 -8.68
N HIS A 75 4.87 -10.58 -8.55
CA HIS A 75 5.60 -11.76 -8.10
C HIS A 75 6.48 -11.41 -6.90
N GLY A 76 6.76 -12.40 -6.03
CA GLY A 76 7.60 -12.19 -4.86
C GLY A 76 6.96 -11.33 -3.77
N ALA A 77 7.78 -10.75 -2.90
CA ALA A 77 7.33 -9.97 -1.74
C ALA A 77 7.18 -8.48 -2.10
N VAL A 78 5.98 -8.07 -2.52
CA VAL A 78 5.71 -6.66 -2.91
C VAL A 78 5.50 -5.70 -1.74
N ILE A 79 4.94 -6.19 -0.63
CA ILE A 79 4.78 -5.42 0.61
C ILE A 79 5.25 -6.29 1.75
N GLU A 80 6.16 -5.82 2.61
CA GLU A 80 6.55 -6.53 3.83
C GLU A 80 6.43 -5.65 5.07
N ALA A 81 6.30 -6.31 6.23
CA ALA A 81 6.38 -5.66 7.52
C ALA A 81 7.85 -5.60 7.95
N ILE A 82 8.33 -4.39 8.23
CA ILE A 82 9.68 -4.15 8.72
C ILE A 82 9.62 -3.95 10.24
N ARG A 83 10.30 -4.84 10.98
CA ARG A 83 10.27 -4.84 12.45
C ARG A 83 10.67 -3.48 13.01
N ASN A 84 9.88 -2.97 13.96
CA ASN A 84 10.05 -1.66 14.60
C ASN A 84 10.01 -0.45 13.66
N VAL A 85 9.59 -0.62 12.41
CA VAL A 85 9.46 0.50 11.46
C VAL A 85 8.02 0.62 10.98
N GLY A 86 7.49 -0.39 10.29
CA GLY A 86 6.18 -0.31 9.66
C GLY A 86 6.11 -1.23 8.46
N TYR A 87 5.78 -0.69 7.29
CA TYR A 87 5.66 -1.45 6.04
C TYR A 87 6.51 -0.86 4.94
N GLN A 88 7.01 -1.71 4.05
CA GLN A 88 7.73 -1.29 2.85
C GLN A 88 7.10 -1.90 1.61
N PHE A 89 6.98 -1.11 0.56
CA PHE A 89 6.64 -1.53 -0.78
C PHE A 89 7.91 -1.56 -1.64
N PHE A 90 8.21 -2.70 -2.28
CA PHE A 90 9.52 -2.93 -2.92
C PHE A 90 9.57 -2.63 -4.42
N GLU A 91 8.41 -2.42 -5.03
CA GLU A 91 8.30 -2.19 -6.48
C GLU A 91 8.09 -0.70 -6.78
N PRO A 92 8.51 -0.19 -7.94
CA PRO A 92 8.25 1.20 -8.28
C PRO A 92 6.76 1.42 -8.54
N ILE A 93 6.24 2.53 -8.01
CA ILE A 93 4.86 2.99 -8.18
C ILE A 93 4.88 4.34 -8.89
N GLU A 94 4.22 4.43 -10.04
CA GLU A 94 3.99 5.68 -10.75
C GLU A 94 2.58 6.19 -10.45
N ILE A 95 2.44 7.49 -10.13
CA ILE A 95 1.14 8.14 -9.99
C ILE A 95 0.82 8.88 -11.28
N VAL A 96 -0.17 8.39 -12.02
CA VAL A 96 -0.67 9.09 -13.21
C VAL A 96 -1.70 10.12 -12.79
N LYS A 97 -1.40 11.38 -13.05
CA LYS A 97 -2.33 12.50 -12.87
C LYS A 97 -3.11 12.69 -14.16
N SER A 98 -4.42 12.90 -14.02
CA SER A 98 -5.29 13.36 -15.12
C SER A 98 -5.03 14.81 -15.46
#